data_AF-S4W887-F1
#
_entry.id   AF-S4W887-F1
#
_cell.length_a   1.000
_cell.length_b   1.000
_cell.length_c   1.000
_cell.angle_alpha   90.00
_cell.angle_beta   90.00
_cell.angle_gamma   90.00
#
_symmetry.space_group_name_H-M   'P 1'
#
loop_
_entity.id
_entity.type
_entity.pdbx_description
1 polymer ?
#
loop_
_entity_poly.entity_id
_entity_poly.type
_entity_poly.pdbx_seq_one_letter_code
_entity_poly.pdbx_strand_id
1 'polypeptide(L)'
;MSNVTVSVFTLDKSISEEPVLPSSFIPSSGNVFPKFTSAIPKTAWELWYFDGISKDDRSSIVIGVTRNAEGLKHGGFKVQVFVIWADERTWHRDLFFPESVVSIDESGATEGIWKHATSSSSISFSCAGDLSKASLVFDVPGIVQGDMHLEALPGDTGLDTDATLGPSVYYVRPLGRASVKAQLSLYSSDATAAEQFILGTSANGGMDRVWSPLSWPQVMTESYYLRAQVGPYAMQIMRIFPPKGSENSENQPSTMARLYREGQLICAPQHVVTRDDALITHDSLILSKQNTSDSGDAVTGEYRDKNTGYTVEFVGKGNEEQRWEFQVRHERIIWNTPTSRPGPDATGNTGFVERLYGGTIGESYEGVGTGGQCELS
;
A
#
# COMPACT_ATOMS: atom_id res chain seq x y z
N MET A 1 22.37 13.28 25.62
CA MET A 1 21.20 12.40 25.47
C MET A 1 20.48 12.91 24.24
N SER A 2 20.35 12.11 23.18
CA SER A 2 19.60 12.54 22.00
C SER A 2 18.13 12.76 22.40
N ASN A 3 17.53 13.85 21.93
CA ASN A 3 16.11 14.10 22.10
C ASN A 3 15.33 13.11 21.22
N VAL A 4 14.92 12.00 21.80
CA VAL A 4 14.05 11.02 21.14
C VAL A 4 12.61 11.36 21.46
N THR A 5 11.79 11.54 20.42
CA THR A 5 10.33 11.66 20.57
C THR A 5 9.72 10.27 20.44
N VAL A 6 8.81 9.90 21.35
CA VAL A 6 8.22 8.55 21.41
C VAL A 6 6.70 8.62 21.45
N SER A 7 6.06 7.76 20.66
CA SER A 7 4.63 7.50 20.66
C SER A 7 4.37 6.05 21.09
N VAL A 8 3.84 5.86 22.29
CA VAL A 8 3.54 4.54 22.87
C VAL A 8 2.05 4.31 22.91
N PHE A 9 1.61 3.20 22.30
CA PHE A 9 0.22 2.79 22.26
C PHE A 9 0.02 1.47 23.01
N THR A 10 -0.96 1.44 23.92
CA THR A 10 -1.47 0.23 24.58
C THR A 10 -2.99 0.16 24.44
N LEU A 11 -3.54 -1.06 24.42
CA LEU A 11 -4.97 -1.28 24.16
C LEU A 11 -5.91 -0.58 25.15
N ASP A 12 -5.50 -0.47 26.40
CA ASP A 12 -6.29 0.08 27.51
C ASP A 12 -6.29 1.61 27.56
N LYS A 13 -5.33 2.29 26.90
CA LYS A 13 -5.09 3.73 27.07
C LYS A 13 -5.14 4.52 25.78
N SER A 14 -4.87 3.90 24.65
CA SER A 14 -4.58 4.64 23.40
C SER A 14 -5.71 4.60 22.39
N ILE A 15 -6.76 3.80 22.59
CA ILE A 15 -7.99 3.91 21.80
C ILE A 15 -8.96 4.85 22.52
N SER A 16 -9.26 5.98 21.89
CA SER A 16 -10.13 7.03 22.43
C SER A 16 -11.56 6.90 21.90
N GLU A 17 -12.53 7.09 22.79
CA GLU A 17 -13.93 7.34 22.42
C GLU A 17 -14.13 8.77 21.92
N GLU A 18 -13.36 9.72 22.46
CA GLU A 18 -13.39 11.13 22.08
C GLU A 18 -12.64 11.36 20.76
N PRO A 19 -13.06 12.33 19.94
CA PRO A 19 -12.30 12.76 18.78
C PRO A 19 -10.88 13.18 19.17
N VAL A 20 -9.89 12.66 18.45
CA VAL A 20 -8.50 13.14 18.52
C VAL A 20 -8.13 13.61 17.13
N LEU A 21 -7.50 14.78 17.05
CA LEU A 21 -7.01 15.31 15.78
C LEU A 21 -5.61 14.75 15.49
N PRO A 22 -5.33 14.30 14.25
CA PRO A 22 -3.98 13.96 13.86
C PRO A 22 -3.09 15.21 13.88
N SER A 23 -1.81 15.05 14.17
CA SER A 23 -0.83 16.11 13.97
C SER A 23 -0.73 16.49 12.49
N SER A 24 -0.32 17.74 12.23
CA SER A 24 -0.26 18.27 10.86
C SER A 24 0.67 17.47 9.95
N PHE A 25 0.33 17.47 8.66
CA PHE A 25 1.27 17.05 7.60
C PHE A 25 2.53 17.92 7.63
N ILE A 26 3.69 17.31 7.44
CA ILE A 26 4.99 17.98 7.35
C ILE A 26 5.42 17.92 5.87
N PRO A 27 5.47 19.06 5.16
CA PRO A 27 5.93 19.10 3.77
C PRO A 27 7.35 18.54 3.60
N SER A 28 7.62 17.91 2.45
CA SER A 28 8.93 17.35 2.09
C SER A 28 9.47 16.31 3.09
N SER A 29 8.60 15.70 3.90
CA SER A 29 8.92 14.64 4.84
C SER A 29 8.20 13.35 4.47
N GLY A 30 8.80 12.20 4.79
CA GLY A 30 8.11 10.92 4.71
C GLY A 30 6.92 10.81 5.67
N ASN A 31 6.80 11.70 6.68
CA ASN A 31 5.73 11.66 7.68
C ASN A 31 5.62 10.29 8.37
N VAL A 32 6.77 9.59 8.52
CA VAL A 32 6.83 8.22 9.04
C VAL A 32 6.38 8.17 10.50
N PHE A 33 6.73 9.16 11.31
CA PHE A 33 6.27 9.23 12.70
C PHE A 33 4.72 9.32 12.79
N PRO A 34 4.08 8.70 13.79
CA PRO A 34 2.62 8.70 13.93
C PRO A 34 2.04 10.11 14.01
N LYS A 35 0.85 10.27 13.42
CA LYS A 35 0.03 11.47 13.53
C LYS A 35 -0.85 11.45 14.77
N PHE A 36 -1.20 10.27 15.26
CA PHE A 36 -1.84 10.07 16.56
C PHE A 36 -0.78 9.66 17.58
N THR A 37 -0.26 10.63 18.34
CA THR A 37 0.95 10.43 19.15
C THR A 37 0.69 9.78 20.51
N SER A 38 -0.46 10.03 21.12
CA SER A 38 -0.82 9.48 22.45
C SER A 38 -2.10 8.62 22.42
N ALA A 39 -3.08 9.01 21.61
CA ALA A 39 -4.33 8.29 21.42
C ALA A 39 -4.87 8.46 20.00
N ILE A 40 -5.60 7.46 19.52
CA ILE A 40 -6.27 7.42 18.22
C ILE A 40 -7.78 7.22 18.46
N PRO A 41 -8.68 7.97 17.81
CA PRO A 41 -10.11 7.74 17.96
C PRO A 41 -10.47 6.42 17.29
N LYS A 42 -11.57 5.78 17.72
CA LYS A 42 -12.01 4.49 17.17
C LYS A 42 -12.23 4.48 15.65
N THR A 43 -12.54 5.63 15.07
CA THR A 43 -12.75 5.79 13.63
C THR A 43 -11.44 5.92 12.86
N ALA A 44 -10.36 6.34 13.50
CA ALA A 44 -9.11 6.62 12.81
C ALA A 44 -8.25 5.37 12.59
N TRP A 45 -7.30 5.53 11.67
CA TRP A 45 -6.30 4.52 11.39
C TRP A 45 -5.01 5.16 10.88
N GLU A 46 -3.91 4.46 11.15
CA GLU A 46 -2.60 4.71 10.56
C GLU A 46 -2.04 3.41 10.00
N LEU A 47 -1.36 3.52 8.87
CA LEU A 47 -0.75 2.41 8.15
C LEU A 47 0.67 2.78 7.73
N TRP A 48 1.60 1.88 8.02
CA TRP A 48 2.89 1.76 7.34
C TRP A 48 2.82 0.51 6.47
N TYR A 49 2.86 0.71 5.17
CA TYR A 49 2.70 -0.34 4.17
C TYR A 49 4.02 -0.57 3.47
N PHE A 50 4.41 -1.82 3.32
CA PHE A 50 5.64 -2.23 2.64
C PHE A 50 5.32 -3.33 1.65
N ASP A 51 5.92 -3.29 0.48
CA ASP A 51 5.77 -4.35 -0.50
C ASP A 51 7.06 -4.63 -1.27
N GLY A 52 7.06 -5.79 -1.92
CA GLY A 52 8.12 -6.20 -2.82
C GLY A 52 7.59 -7.23 -3.81
N ILE A 53 8.10 -7.16 -5.04
CA ILE A 53 7.82 -8.15 -6.08
C ILE A 53 9.07 -8.40 -6.90
N SER A 54 9.41 -9.68 -7.07
CA SER A 54 10.48 -10.16 -7.90
C SER A 54 10.14 -9.96 -9.38
N LYS A 55 11.10 -9.45 -10.17
CA LYS A 55 10.93 -9.36 -11.62
C LYS A 55 11.00 -10.72 -12.30
N ASP A 56 11.78 -11.65 -11.74
CA ASP A 56 12.18 -12.88 -12.43
C ASP A 56 11.12 -13.98 -12.29
N ASP A 57 10.69 -14.24 -11.05
CA ASP A 57 9.76 -15.32 -10.71
C ASP A 57 8.41 -14.80 -10.19
N ARG A 58 8.27 -13.45 -10.12
CA ARG A 58 7.04 -12.76 -9.71
C ARG A 58 6.59 -13.09 -8.28
N SER A 59 7.44 -13.72 -7.47
CA SER A 59 7.21 -13.88 -6.03
C SER A 59 7.01 -12.51 -5.39
N SER A 60 6.09 -12.39 -4.42
CA SER A 60 5.73 -11.10 -3.85
C SER A 60 5.44 -11.19 -2.36
N ILE A 61 5.73 -10.09 -1.66
CA ILE A 61 5.41 -9.87 -0.25
C ILE A 61 4.68 -8.53 -0.09
N VAL A 62 3.68 -8.53 0.79
CA VAL A 62 2.96 -7.32 1.21
C VAL A 62 2.83 -7.34 2.72
N ILE A 63 3.22 -6.25 3.37
CA ILE A 63 3.16 -6.07 4.82
C ILE A 63 2.40 -4.79 5.15
N GLY A 64 1.37 -4.91 5.99
CA GLY A 64 0.61 -3.79 6.52
C GLY A 64 0.75 -3.69 8.03
N VAL A 65 1.43 -2.66 8.52
CA VAL A 65 1.60 -2.40 9.96
C VAL A 65 0.63 -1.30 10.36
N THR A 66 -0.28 -1.58 11.30
CA THR A 66 -1.40 -0.66 11.58
C THR A 66 -1.55 -0.27 13.04
N ARG A 67 -2.09 0.94 13.24
CA ARG A 67 -2.76 1.37 14.48
C ARG A 67 -4.20 1.71 14.14
N ASN A 68 -5.16 0.98 14.69
CA ASN A 68 -6.58 1.28 14.63
C ASN A 68 -7.31 0.50 15.73
N ALA A 69 -8.61 0.76 15.90
CA ALA A 69 -9.43 0.05 16.88
C ALA A 69 -9.89 -1.35 16.42
N GLU A 70 -9.67 -1.72 15.14
CA GLU A 70 -10.15 -3.00 14.59
C GLU A 70 -9.57 -4.20 15.34
N GLY A 71 -8.29 -4.10 15.73
CA GLY A 71 -7.59 -5.17 16.42
C GLY A 71 -7.97 -5.35 17.90
N LEU A 72 -8.81 -4.47 18.48
CA LEU A 72 -9.31 -4.64 19.85
C LEU A 72 -10.00 -5.99 20.06
N LYS A 73 -10.76 -6.47 19.06
CA LYS A 73 -11.45 -7.77 19.10
C LYS A 73 -10.48 -8.96 19.11
N HIS A 74 -9.22 -8.75 18.74
CA HIS A 74 -8.16 -9.76 18.68
C HIS A 74 -7.05 -9.51 19.71
N GLY A 75 -7.20 -8.51 20.60
CA GLY A 75 -6.25 -8.24 21.66
C GLY A 75 -4.94 -7.58 21.21
N GLY A 76 -4.95 -6.78 20.14
CA GLY A 76 -3.73 -6.09 19.72
C GLY A 76 -3.88 -5.15 18.52
N PHE A 77 -2.84 -4.39 18.23
CA PHE A 77 -2.64 -3.69 16.96
C PHE A 77 -2.15 -4.67 15.89
N LYS A 78 -2.68 -4.54 14.67
CA LYS A 78 -2.51 -5.55 13.62
C LYS A 78 -1.26 -5.30 12.79
N VAL A 79 -0.48 -6.36 12.56
CA VAL A 79 0.50 -6.48 11.49
C VAL A 79 0.03 -7.59 10.55
N GLN A 80 -0.17 -7.24 9.28
CA GLN A 80 -0.59 -8.15 8.23
C GLN A 80 0.60 -8.51 7.36
N VAL A 81 0.76 -9.79 7.04
CA VAL A 81 1.82 -10.28 6.15
C VAL A 81 1.21 -11.22 5.14
N PHE A 82 1.37 -10.92 3.85
CA PHE A 82 0.98 -11.75 2.72
C PHE A 82 2.20 -12.07 1.89
N VAL A 83 2.30 -13.31 1.43
CA VAL A 83 3.38 -13.81 0.60
C VAL A 83 2.81 -14.70 -0.50
N ILE A 84 3.34 -14.59 -1.70
CA ILE A 84 3.12 -15.53 -2.81
C ILE A 84 4.47 -15.96 -3.40
N TRP A 85 4.62 -17.27 -3.65
CA TRP A 85 5.80 -17.83 -4.32
C TRP A 85 5.59 -17.96 -5.84
N ALA A 86 6.66 -18.27 -6.56
CA ALA A 86 6.63 -18.56 -8.00
C ALA A 86 5.66 -19.71 -8.37
N ASP A 87 5.48 -20.69 -7.48
CA ASP A 87 4.58 -21.84 -7.65
C ASP A 87 3.13 -21.56 -7.20
N GLU A 88 2.78 -20.28 -7.02
CA GLU A 88 1.44 -19.77 -6.66
C GLU A 88 0.94 -20.13 -5.27
N ARG A 89 1.74 -20.84 -4.46
CA ARG A 89 1.40 -21.01 -3.05
C ARG A 89 1.38 -19.64 -2.37
N THR A 90 0.46 -19.48 -1.43
CA THR A 90 0.30 -18.25 -0.65
C THR A 90 0.47 -18.53 0.84
N TRP A 91 1.05 -17.59 1.57
CA TRP A 91 1.06 -17.60 3.03
C TRP A 91 0.57 -16.26 3.56
N HIS A 92 -0.29 -16.32 4.56
CA HIS A 92 -0.94 -15.14 5.15
C HIS A 92 -1.07 -15.28 6.66
N ARG A 93 -0.74 -14.22 7.40
CA ARG A 93 -1.09 -14.07 8.81
C ARG A 93 -1.51 -12.63 9.14
N ASP A 94 -2.54 -12.55 9.97
CA ASP A 94 -2.84 -11.39 10.79
C ASP A 94 -2.23 -11.63 12.17
N LEU A 95 -1.34 -10.74 12.60
CA LEU A 95 -0.63 -10.81 13.88
C LEU A 95 -1.05 -9.63 14.75
N PHE A 96 -1.37 -9.87 16.01
CA PHE A 96 -1.90 -8.86 16.92
C PHE A 96 -0.95 -8.68 18.10
N PHE A 97 -0.55 -7.42 18.34
CA PHE A 97 0.38 -7.07 19.41
C PHE A 97 -0.24 -6.04 20.35
N PRO A 98 -0.21 -6.24 21.67
CA PRO A 98 -0.88 -5.36 22.63
C PRO A 98 -0.20 -4.00 22.80
N GLU A 99 1.06 -3.88 22.37
CA GLU A 99 1.84 -2.67 22.44
C GLU A 99 2.39 -2.31 21.05
N SER A 100 2.27 -1.04 20.69
CA SER A 100 2.92 -0.44 19.52
C SER A 100 3.72 0.78 19.98
N VAL A 101 5.02 0.80 19.71
CA VAL A 101 5.91 1.91 20.04
C VAL A 101 6.51 2.44 18.75
N VAL A 102 6.44 3.74 18.52
CA VAL A 102 7.18 4.38 17.43
C VAL A 102 7.99 5.54 17.99
N SER A 103 9.27 5.58 17.69
CA SER A 103 10.20 6.63 18.10
C SER A 103 10.86 7.29 16.90
N ILE A 104 11.17 8.58 17.02
CA ILE A 104 11.96 9.33 16.06
C ILE A 104 13.08 10.07 16.78
N ASP A 105 14.29 10.01 16.23
CA ASP A 105 15.45 10.73 16.76
C ASP A 105 15.68 12.08 16.08
N GLU A 106 16.73 12.79 16.50
CA GLU A 106 17.09 14.12 15.97
C GLU A 106 17.51 14.09 14.49
N SER A 107 17.94 12.94 13.97
CA SER A 107 18.27 12.78 12.55
C SER A 107 17.02 12.54 11.68
N GLY A 108 15.87 12.33 12.31
CA GLY A 108 14.63 11.93 11.64
C GLY A 108 14.50 10.41 11.46
N ALA A 109 15.49 9.62 11.91
CA ALA A 109 15.40 8.18 11.84
C ALA A 109 14.26 7.69 12.72
N THR A 110 13.37 6.88 12.14
CA THR A 110 12.16 6.41 12.78
C THR A 110 12.23 4.91 12.99
N GLU A 111 11.90 4.44 14.19
CA GLU A 111 11.79 3.03 14.54
C GLU A 111 10.39 2.75 15.07
N GLY A 112 9.73 1.71 14.54
CA GLY A 112 8.43 1.24 14.99
C GLY A 112 8.50 -0.20 15.44
N ILE A 113 7.88 -0.55 16.57
CA ILE A 113 7.89 -1.90 17.15
C ILE A 113 6.48 -2.26 17.63
N TRP A 114 5.94 -3.34 17.08
CA TRP A 114 4.74 -4.01 17.57
C TRP A 114 5.21 -5.23 18.36
N LYS A 115 4.88 -5.29 19.65
CA LYS A 115 5.46 -6.30 20.55
C LYS A 115 4.47 -6.84 21.57
N HIS A 116 4.74 -8.06 21.99
CA HIS A 116 4.05 -8.74 23.07
C HIS A 116 5.08 -9.22 24.10
N ALA A 117 5.22 -8.48 25.20
CA ALA A 117 6.29 -8.68 26.18
C ALA A 117 6.30 -10.10 26.77
N THR A 118 5.14 -10.73 27.00
CA THR A 118 5.05 -12.05 27.63
C THR A 118 5.49 -13.19 26.72
N SER A 119 5.35 -13.04 25.39
CA SER A 119 5.76 -14.08 24.43
C SER A 119 7.10 -13.78 23.78
N SER A 120 7.74 -12.66 24.16
CA SER A 120 8.93 -12.11 23.50
C SER A 120 8.78 -12.00 21.98
N SER A 121 7.56 -11.83 21.48
CA SER A 121 7.29 -11.72 20.04
C SER A 121 7.27 -10.26 19.63
N SER A 122 7.89 -9.95 18.49
CA SER A 122 7.85 -8.60 17.95
C SER A 122 7.97 -8.58 16.43
N ILE A 123 7.41 -7.54 15.84
CA ILE A 123 7.72 -7.10 14.49
C ILE A 123 8.11 -5.64 14.56
N SER A 124 9.25 -5.30 13.99
CA SER A 124 9.73 -3.93 13.95
C SER A 124 10.01 -3.48 12.54
N PHE A 125 9.97 -2.16 12.35
CA PHE A 125 10.53 -1.50 11.19
C PHE A 125 11.48 -0.38 11.62
N SER A 126 12.45 -0.08 10.78
CA SER A 126 13.28 1.13 10.87
C SER A 126 13.29 1.85 9.53
N CYS A 127 13.35 3.18 9.56
CA CYS A 127 13.48 4.02 8.39
C CYS A 127 14.55 5.08 8.67
N ALA A 128 15.53 5.21 7.79
CA ALA A 128 16.58 6.22 7.93
C ALA A 128 15.99 7.63 7.79
N GLY A 129 16.57 8.61 8.49
CA GLY A 129 16.06 9.99 8.48
C GLY A 129 16.15 10.67 7.11
N ASP A 130 17.07 10.23 6.26
CA ASP A 130 17.21 10.66 4.85
C ASP A 130 16.33 9.85 3.88
N LEU A 131 15.54 8.89 4.40
CA LEU A 131 14.68 7.97 3.64
C LEU A 131 15.43 7.12 2.60
N SER A 132 16.76 6.98 2.73
CA SER A 132 17.57 6.16 1.81
C SER A 132 17.29 4.67 1.95
N LYS A 133 16.84 4.23 3.14
CA LYS A 133 16.61 2.84 3.47
C LYS A 133 15.50 2.66 4.48
N ALA A 134 14.84 1.50 4.39
CA ALA A 134 13.98 0.97 5.44
C ALA A 134 14.29 -0.52 5.66
N SER A 135 14.00 -1.02 6.84
CA SER A 135 14.12 -2.44 7.16
C SER A 135 12.97 -2.89 8.03
N LEU A 136 12.61 -4.17 7.93
CA LEU A 136 11.70 -4.84 8.84
C LEU A 136 12.40 -6.06 9.43
N VAL A 137 12.12 -6.33 10.70
CA VAL A 137 12.57 -7.54 11.39
C VAL A 137 11.35 -8.23 11.97
N PHE A 138 11.23 -9.52 11.68
CA PHE A 138 10.18 -10.39 12.16
C PHE A 138 10.79 -11.34 13.19
N ASP A 139 10.29 -11.29 14.42
CA ASP A 139 10.67 -12.22 15.47
C ASP A 139 9.40 -12.71 16.19
N VAL A 140 8.69 -13.62 15.51
CA VAL A 140 7.49 -14.29 16.04
C VAL A 140 7.74 -15.79 16.01
N PRO A 141 8.33 -16.36 17.08
CA PRO A 141 8.74 -17.76 17.11
C PRO A 141 7.61 -18.72 16.71
N GLY A 142 7.92 -19.63 15.78
CA GLY A 142 6.97 -20.62 15.28
C GLY A 142 5.88 -20.08 14.34
N ILE A 143 5.97 -18.81 13.94
CA ILE A 143 5.03 -18.21 12.97
C ILE A 143 5.78 -17.55 11.82
N VAL A 144 6.61 -16.53 12.11
CA VAL A 144 7.40 -15.82 11.11
C VAL A 144 8.68 -15.27 11.73
N GLN A 145 9.81 -15.52 11.08
CA GLN A 145 11.10 -15.00 11.48
C GLN A 145 11.91 -14.55 10.26
N GLY A 146 12.73 -13.51 10.40
CA GLY A 146 13.62 -13.04 9.35
C GLY A 146 13.54 -11.53 9.14
N ASP A 147 13.93 -11.08 7.95
CA ASP A 147 14.05 -9.66 7.65
C ASP A 147 13.61 -9.31 6.22
N MET A 148 13.32 -8.02 6.05
CA MET A 148 13.09 -7.37 4.76
C MET A 148 13.85 -6.05 4.75
N HIS A 149 14.48 -5.73 3.63
CA HIS A 149 15.27 -4.53 3.44
C HIS A 149 14.83 -3.82 2.16
N LEU A 150 14.66 -2.50 2.26
CA LEU A 150 14.32 -1.61 1.16
C LEU A 150 15.43 -0.57 1.03
N GLU A 151 15.94 -0.38 -0.18
CA GLU A 151 16.91 0.65 -0.54
C GLU A 151 16.33 1.54 -1.63
N ALA A 152 16.23 2.84 -1.36
CA ALA A 152 15.64 3.79 -2.28
C ALA A 152 16.38 3.82 -3.63
N LEU A 153 15.63 3.76 -4.73
CA LEU A 153 16.19 3.91 -6.06
C LEU A 153 16.51 5.40 -6.34
N PRO A 154 17.56 5.70 -7.10
CA PRO A 154 17.95 7.08 -7.39
C PRO A 154 16.89 7.82 -8.22
N GLY A 155 16.88 9.15 -8.06
CA GLY A 155 16.00 10.06 -8.80
C GLY A 155 15.00 10.76 -7.89
N ASP A 156 13.91 11.22 -8.49
CA ASP A 156 12.82 11.91 -7.81
C ASP A 156 12.06 10.96 -6.87
N THR A 157 11.76 11.42 -5.66
CA THR A 157 11.02 10.67 -4.64
C THR A 157 9.51 10.90 -4.73
N GLY A 158 9.08 12.00 -5.37
CA GLY A 158 7.71 12.48 -5.38
C GLY A 158 7.23 13.07 -4.04
N LEU A 159 8.09 13.23 -3.03
CA LEU A 159 7.69 13.71 -1.70
C LEU A 159 7.27 15.18 -1.66
N ASP A 160 7.67 15.98 -2.65
CA ASP A 160 7.30 17.39 -2.77
C ASP A 160 5.96 17.62 -3.47
N THR A 161 5.26 16.53 -3.81
CA THR A 161 3.91 16.59 -4.40
C THR A 161 2.82 16.63 -3.32
N ASP A 162 1.58 16.92 -3.74
CA ASP A 162 0.43 16.92 -2.83
C ASP A 162 0.24 15.54 -2.16
N ALA A 163 0.12 15.55 -0.83
CA ALA A 163 -0.05 14.37 0.02
C ALA A 163 -1.52 14.01 0.31
N THR A 164 -2.49 14.71 -0.26
CA THR A 164 -3.92 14.45 -0.04
C THR A 164 -4.44 13.40 -1.03
N LEU A 165 -4.88 12.24 -0.53
CA LEU A 165 -5.56 11.23 -1.38
C LEU A 165 -7.04 11.56 -1.57
N GLY A 166 -7.65 12.22 -0.59
CA GLY A 166 -9.05 12.61 -0.57
C GLY A 166 -9.37 13.38 0.71
N PRO A 167 -10.64 13.75 0.94
CA PRO A 167 -11.03 14.46 2.15
C PRO A 167 -10.59 13.70 3.40
N SER A 168 -9.76 14.33 4.23
CA SER A 168 -9.24 13.75 5.48
C SER A 168 -8.40 12.47 5.32
N VAL A 169 -7.90 12.16 4.13
CA VAL A 169 -6.98 11.03 3.92
C VAL A 169 -5.68 11.54 3.35
N TYR A 170 -4.59 11.31 4.09
CA TYR A 170 -3.24 11.61 3.63
C TYR A 170 -2.53 10.33 3.23
N TYR A 171 -1.81 10.40 2.13
CA TYR A 171 -1.07 9.29 1.56
C TYR A 171 0.31 9.82 1.14
N VAL A 172 1.37 9.18 1.59
CA VAL A 172 2.75 9.58 1.27
C VAL A 172 3.53 8.33 0.94
N ARG A 173 4.55 8.43 0.11
CA ARG A 173 5.42 7.31 -0.25
C ARG A 173 6.86 7.60 0.15
N PRO A 174 7.22 7.44 1.44
CA PRO A 174 8.58 7.68 1.94
C PRO A 174 9.66 7.05 1.06
N LEU A 175 9.46 5.79 0.67
CA LEU A 175 10.28 5.08 -0.30
C LEU A 175 9.38 4.60 -1.43
N GLY A 176 8.95 5.51 -2.31
CA GLY A 176 8.06 5.13 -3.41
C GLY A 176 8.68 4.12 -4.38
N ARG A 177 10.00 4.15 -4.56
CA ARG A 177 10.71 3.24 -5.46
C ARG A 177 11.93 2.70 -4.75
N ALA A 178 11.94 1.40 -4.50
CA ALA A 178 13.03 0.76 -3.79
C ALA A 178 13.41 -0.58 -4.43
N SER A 179 14.70 -0.91 -4.37
CA SER A 179 15.15 -2.31 -4.46
C SER A 179 14.78 -2.99 -3.14
N VAL A 180 14.25 -4.21 -3.23
CA VAL A 180 13.76 -4.96 -2.09
C VAL A 180 14.51 -6.27 -1.97
N LYS A 181 14.87 -6.65 -0.75
CA LYS A 181 15.32 -7.99 -0.39
C LYS A 181 14.50 -8.47 0.78
N ALA A 182 14.20 -9.76 0.81
CA ALA A 182 13.54 -10.38 1.96
C ALA A 182 14.05 -11.80 2.13
N GLN A 183 14.21 -12.22 3.38
CA GLN A 183 14.48 -13.59 3.74
C GLN A 183 13.66 -13.94 4.98
N LEU A 184 12.61 -14.73 4.78
CA LEU A 184 11.68 -15.11 5.84
C LEU A 184 11.57 -16.63 5.97
N SER A 185 11.51 -17.09 7.21
CA SER A 185 11.08 -18.42 7.61
C SER A 185 9.61 -18.34 8.02
N LEU A 186 8.73 -18.98 7.24
CA LEU A 186 7.28 -18.92 7.38
C LEU A 186 6.75 -20.27 7.85
N TYR A 187 6.00 -20.27 8.94
CA TYR A 187 5.45 -21.50 9.52
C TYR A 187 3.96 -21.58 9.21
N SER A 188 3.59 -22.58 8.42
CA SER A 188 2.20 -22.98 8.22
C SER A 188 1.66 -23.63 9.50
N SER A 189 0.36 -23.48 9.79
CA SER A 189 -0.23 -23.87 11.09
C SER A 189 0.01 -25.34 11.45
N ASP A 190 0.09 -26.18 10.42
CA ASP A 190 0.22 -27.62 10.53
C ASP A 190 1.65 -28.12 10.22
N ALA A 191 2.58 -27.22 9.89
CA ALA A 191 3.93 -27.57 9.46
C ALA A 191 4.90 -27.59 10.64
N THR A 192 5.71 -28.65 10.72
CA THR A 192 6.80 -28.77 11.70
C THR A 192 8.09 -28.09 11.25
N ALA A 193 8.16 -27.69 9.98
CA ALA A 193 9.31 -27.03 9.37
C ALA A 193 8.89 -25.69 8.75
N ALA A 194 9.81 -24.73 8.79
CA ALA A 194 9.62 -23.44 8.14
C ALA A 194 9.76 -23.56 6.63
N GLU A 195 8.88 -22.90 5.91
CA GLU A 195 8.98 -22.64 4.49
C GLU A 195 9.82 -21.37 4.28
N GLN A 196 10.81 -21.43 3.39
CA GLN A 196 11.65 -20.27 3.12
C GLN A 196 11.03 -19.41 2.03
N PHE A 197 10.91 -18.11 2.30
CA PHE A 197 10.58 -17.10 1.31
C PHE A 197 11.77 -16.17 1.11
N ILE A 198 12.17 -15.99 -0.14
CA ILE A 198 13.33 -15.17 -0.50
C ILE A 198 12.93 -14.24 -1.64
N LEU A 199 13.18 -12.94 -1.47
CA LEU A 199 13.23 -11.98 -2.57
C LEU A 199 14.67 -11.57 -2.83
N GLY A 200 15.10 -11.80 -4.07
CA GLY A 200 16.44 -11.46 -4.54
C GLY A 200 16.58 -9.99 -4.97
N THR A 201 17.78 -9.65 -5.46
CA THR A 201 18.15 -8.28 -5.89
C THR A 201 17.32 -7.71 -7.04
N SER A 202 16.61 -8.55 -7.80
CA SER A 202 15.74 -8.13 -8.90
C SER A 202 14.37 -7.62 -8.43
N ALA A 203 14.05 -7.77 -7.14
CA ALA A 203 12.78 -7.34 -6.60
C ALA A 203 12.73 -5.81 -6.42
N ASN A 204 11.58 -5.25 -6.79
CA ASN A 204 11.26 -3.84 -6.60
C ASN A 204 10.04 -3.72 -5.71
N GLY A 205 9.90 -2.58 -5.04
CA GLY A 205 8.77 -2.32 -4.15
C GLY A 205 8.86 -0.93 -3.57
N GLY A 206 8.28 -0.76 -2.38
CA GLY A 206 8.36 0.50 -1.68
C GLY A 206 7.74 0.49 -0.30
N MET A 207 7.67 1.70 0.25
CA MET A 207 7.03 1.99 1.52
C MET A 207 6.05 3.14 1.34
N ASP A 208 4.81 2.91 1.79
CA ASP A 208 3.74 3.90 1.82
C ASP A 208 3.32 4.19 3.26
N ARG A 209 2.83 5.40 3.48
CA ARG A 209 2.42 5.92 4.77
C ARG A 209 1.06 6.58 4.62
N VAL A 210 0.08 6.09 5.37
CA VAL A 210 -1.31 6.53 5.21
C VAL A 210 -1.96 6.75 6.56
N TRP A 211 -2.72 7.84 6.71
CA TRP A 211 -3.52 8.08 7.92
C TRP A 211 -4.82 8.81 7.60
N SER A 212 -5.82 8.56 8.45
CA SER A 212 -7.09 9.28 8.43
C SER A 212 -7.72 9.32 9.82
N PRO A 213 -8.44 10.39 10.19
CA PRO A 213 -9.30 10.40 11.37
C PRO A 213 -10.60 9.60 11.17
N LEU A 214 -10.89 9.14 9.93
CA LEU A 214 -12.12 8.48 9.53
C LEU A 214 -11.87 7.02 9.13
N SER A 215 -12.87 6.16 9.33
CA SER A 215 -12.75 4.74 9.03
C SER A 215 -12.88 4.47 7.53
N TRP A 216 -12.40 3.32 7.06
CA TRP A 216 -12.47 2.95 5.64
C TRP A 216 -13.88 3.12 5.03
N PRO A 217 -14.97 2.61 5.64
CA PRO A 217 -16.31 2.79 5.08
C PRO A 217 -16.80 4.25 5.07
N GLN A 218 -16.21 5.13 5.87
CA GLN A 218 -16.54 6.56 5.86
C GLN A 218 -15.79 7.33 4.76
N VAL A 219 -14.66 6.81 4.28
CA VAL A 219 -13.83 7.48 3.28
C VAL A 219 -13.94 6.87 1.90
N MET A 220 -14.30 5.59 1.79
CA MET A 220 -14.35 4.91 0.49
C MET A 220 -15.38 3.77 0.40
N THR A 221 -15.86 3.51 -0.81
CA THR A 221 -16.62 2.30 -1.19
C THR A 221 -15.83 1.37 -2.11
N GLU A 222 -14.75 1.87 -2.69
CA GLU A 222 -13.82 1.13 -3.52
C GLU A 222 -12.45 1.79 -3.46
N SER A 223 -11.38 0.99 -3.51
CA SER A 223 -10.04 1.47 -3.73
C SER A 223 -9.26 0.58 -4.69
N TYR A 224 -8.34 1.19 -5.43
CA TYR A 224 -7.34 0.48 -6.20
C TYR A 224 -5.93 1.00 -5.88
N TYR A 225 -5.08 0.07 -5.49
CA TYR A 225 -3.64 0.23 -5.28
C TYR A 225 -2.89 -0.43 -6.44
N LEU A 226 -1.84 0.23 -6.93
CA LEU A 226 -0.88 -0.35 -7.87
C LEU A 226 0.52 0.18 -7.55
N ARG A 227 1.50 -0.71 -7.46
CA ARG A 227 2.92 -0.37 -7.63
C ARG A 227 3.53 -1.28 -8.69
N ALA A 228 4.09 -0.70 -9.74
CA ALA A 228 4.63 -1.48 -10.85
C ALA A 228 5.89 -0.85 -11.48
N GLN A 229 6.69 -1.72 -12.10
CA GLN A 229 7.81 -1.36 -12.96
C GLN A 229 7.57 -1.92 -14.37
N VAL A 230 7.56 -1.05 -15.38
CA VAL A 230 7.27 -1.39 -16.80
C VAL A 230 8.35 -0.78 -17.68
N GLY A 231 9.35 -1.58 -18.07
CA GLY A 231 10.54 -1.06 -18.77
C GLY A 231 11.19 0.11 -18.01
N PRO A 232 11.33 1.31 -18.62
CA PRO A 232 11.89 2.50 -17.96
C PRO A 232 10.92 3.18 -16.99
N TYR A 233 9.66 2.75 -16.95
CA TYR A 233 8.62 3.39 -16.14
C TYR A 233 8.48 2.74 -14.77
N ALA A 234 8.33 3.57 -13.74
CA ALA A 234 7.81 3.15 -12.45
C ALA A 234 6.49 3.88 -12.21
N MET A 235 5.45 3.17 -11.77
CA MET A 235 4.16 3.78 -11.48
C MET A 235 3.65 3.37 -10.11
N GLN A 236 2.97 4.31 -9.47
CA GLN A 236 2.31 4.10 -8.19
C GLN A 236 0.94 4.75 -8.25
N ILE A 237 -0.11 4.04 -7.87
CA ILE A 237 -1.49 4.55 -7.86
C ILE A 237 -2.11 4.17 -6.53
N MET A 238 -2.76 5.16 -5.92
CA MET A 238 -3.82 4.90 -4.97
C MET A 238 -5.03 5.70 -5.42
N ARG A 239 -6.15 5.04 -5.71
CA ARG A 239 -7.42 5.67 -6.04
C ARG A 239 -8.48 5.20 -5.06
N ILE A 240 -9.34 6.09 -4.62
CA ILE A 240 -10.53 5.78 -3.81
C ILE A 240 -11.80 6.37 -4.45
N PHE A 241 -12.91 5.64 -4.35
CA PHE A 241 -14.24 6.20 -4.60
C PHE A 241 -14.90 6.58 -3.28
N PRO A 242 -15.35 7.82 -3.11
CA PRO A 242 -15.99 8.23 -1.87
C PRO A 242 -17.39 7.59 -1.73
N PRO A 243 -17.91 7.44 -0.49
CA PRO A 243 -19.28 6.99 -0.29
C PRO A 243 -20.31 7.94 -0.89
N LYS A 244 -21.44 7.37 -1.34
CA LYS A 244 -22.56 8.14 -1.87
C LYS A 244 -23.03 9.16 -0.84
N GLY A 245 -23.21 10.42 -1.28
CA GLY A 245 -23.70 11.51 -0.42
C GLY A 245 -22.64 12.14 0.47
N SER A 246 -21.36 11.80 0.31
CA SER A 246 -20.26 12.58 0.88
C SER A 246 -20.26 14.01 0.30
N GLU A 247 -19.67 14.97 1.03
CA GLU A 247 -19.62 16.39 0.65
C GLU A 247 -19.01 16.63 -0.75
N ASN A 248 -18.23 15.67 -1.25
CA ASN A 248 -17.88 15.56 -2.67
C ASN A 248 -19.10 15.09 -3.48
N SER A 249 -20.07 15.99 -3.63
CA SER A 249 -21.40 15.77 -4.21
C SER A 249 -21.46 15.14 -5.62
N GLU A 250 -20.31 14.95 -6.29
CA GLU A 250 -20.22 14.37 -7.64
C GLU A 250 -19.78 12.89 -7.67
N ASN A 251 -19.57 12.22 -6.52
CA ASN A 251 -19.03 10.84 -6.45
C ASN A 251 -17.71 10.66 -7.24
N GLN A 252 -16.97 11.75 -7.50
CA GLN A 252 -15.74 11.69 -8.27
C GLN A 252 -14.65 10.96 -7.47
N PRO A 253 -13.97 9.97 -8.06
CA PRO A 253 -12.89 9.29 -7.39
C PRO A 253 -11.74 10.25 -7.12
N SER A 254 -11.10 10.08 -5.97
CA SER A 254 -9.89 10.82 -5.61
C SER A 254 -8.67 9.91 -5.83
N THR A 255 -7.54 10.48 -6.23
CA THR A 255 -6.34 9.70 -6.54
C THR A 255 -5.08 10.40 -6.08
N MET A 256 -4.06 9.58 -5.83
CA MET A 256 -2.67 9.98 -5.76
C MET A 256 -1.88 9.04 -6.64
N ALA A 257 -1.52 9.49 -7.84
CA ALA A 257 -0.76 8.70 -8.78
C ALA A 257 0.56 9.37 -9.16
N ARG A 258 1.60 8.58 -9.36
CA ARG A 258 2.92 9.08 -9.78
C ARG A 258 3.46 8.16 -10.86
N LEU A 259 3.88 8.75 -11.97
CA LEU A 259 4.57 8.08 -13.05
C LEU A 259 5.98 8.66 -13.16
N TYR A 260 6.96 7.77 -13.14
CA TYR A 260 8.36 8.09 -13.32
C TYR A 260 8.87 7.45 -14.61
N ARG A 261 9.85 8.10 -15.25
CA ARG A 261 10.67 7.51 -16.31
C ARG A 261 12.13 7.67 -15.93
N GLU A 262 12.87 6.56 -15.83
CA GLU A 262 14.31 6.56 -15.56
C GLU A 262 14.76 7.37 -14.33
N GLY A 263 13.96 7.37 -13.25
CA GLY A 263 14.31 8.20 -12.08
C GLY A 263 13.52 9.49 -11.98
N GLN A 264 13.05 10.07 -13.09
CA GLN A 264 12.41 11.37 -13.10
C GLN A 264 10.89 11.26 -12.98
N LEU A 265 10.27 12.05 -12.10
CA LEU A 265 8.81 12.18 -12.05
C LEU A 265 8.33 12.96 -13.28
N ILE A 266 7.50 12.32 -14.11
CA ILE A 266 7.02 12.89 -15.38
C ILE A 266 5.53 13.19 -15.40
N CYS A 267 4.76 12.60 -14.48
CA CYS A 267 3.35 12.90 -14.29
C CYS A 267 2.97 12.60 -12.85
N ALA A 268 2.29 13.53 -12.18
CA ALA A 268 1.85 13.40 -10.79
C ALA A 268 0.34 13.65 -10.63
N PRO A 269 -0.54 12.79 -11.16
CA PRO A 269 -1.97 13.02 -11.07
C PRO A 269 -2.50 13.07 -9.63
N GLN A 270 -3.34 14.08 -9.40
CA GLN A 270 -4.19 14.21 -8.21
C GLN A 270 -5.68 14.21 -8.56
N HIS A 271 -5.99 14.11 -9.86
CA HIS A 271 -7.34 14.12 -10.39
C HIS A 271 -7.56 12.89 -11.26
N VAL A 272 -8.75 12.29 -11.11
CA VAL A 272 -9.23 11.27 -12.02
C VAL A 272 -10.12 11.94 -13.06
N VAL A 273 -9.90 11.61 -14.33
CA VAL A 273 -10.69 12.10 -15.45
C VAL A 273 -11.13 10.92 -16.32
N THR A 274 -12.01 11.20 -17.26
CA THR A 274 -12.45 10.31 -18.33
C THR A 274 -11.86 10.76 -19.66
N ARG A 275 -11.91 9.90 -20.69
CA ARG A 275 -11.49 10.29 -22.04
C ARG A 275 -12.39 11.34 -22.69
N ASP A 276 -13.60 11.51 -22.18
CA ASP A 276 -14.60 12.44 -22.71
C ASP A 276 -14.48 13.85 -22.09
N ASP A 277 -13.62 14.03 -21.09
CA ASP A 277 -13.38 15.34 -20.48
C ASP A 277 -12.71 16.30 -21.45
N ALA A 278 -13.36 17.43 -21.73
CA ALA A 278 -13.01 18.33 -22.83
C ALA A 278 -11.75 19.17 -22.62
N LEU A 279 -11.23 19.27 -21.39
CA LEU A 279 -10.02 20.03 -21.10
C LEU A 279 -9.28 19.48 -19.87
N ILE A 280 -8.09 18.94 -20.10
CA ILE A 280 -7.21 18.43 -19.04
C ILE A 280 -6.14 19.48 -18.71
N THR A 281 -6.34 20.26 -17.65
CA THR A 281 -5.44 21.37 -17.25
C THR A 281 -4.38 21.00 -16.23
N HIS A 282 -4.40 19.77 -15.72
CA HIS A 282 -3.50 19.25 -14.70
C HIS A 282 -3.09 17.82 -15.06
N ASP A 283 -1.99 17.35 -14.48
CA ASP A 283 -1.66 15.93 -14.53
C ASP A 283 -2.85 15.12 -14.04
N SER A 284 -3.28 14.16 -14.86
CA SER A 284 -4.53 13.44 -14.65
C SER A 284 -4.37 11.95 -14.87
N LEU A 285 -5.22 11.18 -14.19
CA LEU A 285 -5.29 9.73 -14.30
C LEU A 285 -6.62 9.35 -14.93
N ILE A 286 -6.58 8.53 -15.97
CA ILE A 286 -7.73 7.77 -16.45
C ILE A 286 -7.51 6.34 -15.99
N LEU A 287 -8.49 5.78 -15.28
CA LEU A 287 -8.43 4.41 -14.77
C LEU A 287 -9.76 3.71 -14.99
N SER A 288 -9.75 2.66 -15.82
CA SER A 288 -10.93 1.88 -16.15
C SER A 288 -10.73 0.39 -15.89
N LYS A 289 -11.77 -0.28 -15.38
CA LYS A 289 -11.78 -1.73 -15.17
C LYS A 289 -11.89 -2.44 -16.51
N GLN A 290 -11.16 -3.54 -16.67
CA GLN A 290 -11.28 -4.43 -17.82
C GLN A 290 -12.18 -5.62 -17.46
N ASN A 291 -13.30 -5.79 -18.15
CA ASN A 291 -14.28 -6.85 -17.84
C ASN A 291 -14.35 -7.94 -18.91
N THR A 292 -13.58 -7.81 -19.99
CA THR A 292 -13.58 -8.74 -21.12
C THR A 292 -12.29 -9.52 -21.15
N SER A 293 -12.37 -10.83 -20.94
CA SER A 293 -11.34 -11.75 -21.42
C SER A 293 -11.88 -12.56 -22.58
N ASP A 294 -11.18 -12.51 -23.72
CA ASP A 294 -11.43 -13.43 -24.83
C ASP A 294 -10.95 -14.87 -24.51
N SER A 295 -10.24 -15.05 -23.38
CA SER A 295 -9.71 -16.32 -22.91
C SER A 295 -10.40 -16.80 -21.64
N GLY A 296 -10.66 -18.11 -21.54
CA GLY A 296 -11.23 -18.76 -20.36
C GLY A 296 -10.32 -18.75 -19.11
N ASP A 297 -9.05 -18.34 -19.26
CA ASP A 297 -8.03 -18.39 -18.20
C ASP A 297 -7.83 -17.04 -17.47
N ALA A 298 -8.82 -16.15 -17.48
CA ALA A 298 -8.66 -14.84 -16.86
C ALA A 298 -8.82 -14.90 -15.34
N VAL A 299 -7.86 -14.30 -14.65
CA VAL A 299 -7.88 -14.19 -13.19
C VAL A 299 -8.76 -13.01 -12.77
N THR A 300 -9.66 -13.25 -11.82
CA THR A 300 -10.60 -12.25 -11.28
C THR A 300 -10.69 -12.38 -9.77
N GLY A 301 -11.15 -11.32 -9.10
CA GLY A 301 -11.51 -11.39 -7.68
C GLY A 301 -12.79 -12.20 -7.43
N GLU A 302 -12.95 -12.70 -6.19
CA GLU A 302 -14.13 -13.48 -5.81
C GLU A 302 -15.38 -12.64 -5.51
N TYR A 303 -15.25 -11.33 -5.46
CA TYR A 303 -16.26 -10.42 -4.90
C TYR A 303 -17.05 -9.66 -5.97
N ARG A 304 -17.43 -8.40 -5.71
CA ARG A 304 -18.44 -7.66 -6.47
C ARG A 304 -17.99 -7.45 -7.91
N ASP A 305 -16.78 -6.95 -8.11
CA ASP A 305 -16.28 -6.68 -9.45
C ASP A 305 -15.52 -7.90 -10.00
N LYS A 306 -15.86 -8.27 -11.24
CA LYS A 306 -15.27 -9.40 -11.98
C LYS A 306 -14.29 -8.94 -13.04
N ASN A 307 -13.63 -7.80 -12.79
CA ASN A 307 -12.62 -7.30 -13.70
C ASN A 307 -11.40 -8.23 -13.72
N THR A 308 -10.76 -8.29 -14.87
CA THR A 308 -9.55 -9.08 -15.17
C THR A 308 -8.29 -8.25 -15.13
N GLY A 309 -8.41 -6.97 -14.77
CA GLY A 309 -7.37 -5.97 -14.89
C GLY A 309 -7.91 -4.55 -14.98
N TYR A 310 -7.03 -3.64 -15.39
CA TYR A 310 -7.28 -2.22 -15.55
C TYR A 310 -6.61 -1.66 -16.80
N THR A 311 -7.19 -0.64 -17.42
CA THR A 311 -6.43 0.29 -18.26
C THR A 311 -6.06 1.50 -17.42
N VAL A 312 -4.77 1.75 -17.33
CA VAL A 312 -4.16 2.89 -16.63
C VAL A 312 -3.65 3.85 -17.69
N GLU A 313 -4.10 5.09 -17.67
CA GLU A 313 -3.59 6.12 -18.57
C GLU A 313 -3.23 7.38 -17.78
N PHE A 314 -1.97 7.79 -17.88
CA PHE A 314 -1.48 9.05 -17.35
C PHE A 314 -1.54 10.11 -18.45
N VAL A 315 -2.06 11.29 -18.13
CA VAL A 315 -2.14 12.43 -19.04
C VAL A 315 -1.35 13.59 -18.46
N GLY A 316 -0.34 14.04 -19.19
CA GLY A 316 0.51 15.16 -18.81
C GLY A 316 -0.22 16.50 -18.89
N LYS A 317 0.06 17.37 -17.92
CA LYS A 317 -0.53 18.70 -17.80
C LYS A 317 -0.37 19.52 -19.08
N GLY A 318 -1.51 19.99 -19.62
CA GLY A 318 -1.54 20.97 -20.71
C GLY A 318 -1.01 20.45 -22.04
N ASN A 319 -0.79 19.14 -22.17
CA ASN A 319 -0.38 18.51 -23.41
C ASN A 319 -1.04 17.13 -23.54
N GLU A 320 -2.15 17.05 -24.26
CA GLU A 320 -2.84 15.79 -24.51
C GLU A 320 -2.02 14.81 -25.36
N GLU A 321 -0.93 15.23 -26.01
CA GLU A 321 -0.02 14.32 -26.71
C GLU A 321 0.92 13.58 -25.73
N GLN A 322 1.09 14.10 -24.51
CA GLN A 322 1.84 13.44 -23.44
C GLN A 322 0.92 12.47 -22.69
N ARG A 323 0.68 11.32 -23.33
CA ARG A 323 -0.08 10.22 -22.74
C ARG A 323 0.80 8.99 -22.59
N TRP A 324 0.59 8.28 -21.49
CA TRP A 324 1.20 6.98 -21.23
C TRP A 324 0.09 6.01 -20.86
N GLU A 325 -0.15 5.02 -21.71
CA GLU A 325 -1.18 4.02 -21.51
C GLU A 325 -0.54 2.69 -21.14
N PHE A 326 -1.10 2.05 -20.11
CA PHE A 326 -0.69 0.74 -19.63
C PHE A 326 -1.91 -0.15 -19.46
N GLN A 327 -1.81 -1.34 -20.02
CA GLN A 327 -2.75 -2.43 -19.90
C GLN A 327 -2.29 -3.30 -18.73
N VAL A 328 -3.06 -3.31 -17.65
CA VAL A 328 -2.82 -4.08 -16.43
C VAL A 328 -3.70 -5.32 -16.47
N ARG A 329 -3.12 -6.49 -16.29
CA ARG A 329 -3.84 -7.77 -16.21
C ARG A 329 -3.55 -8.46 -14.90
N HIS A 330 -4.59 -8.94 -14.24
CA HIS A 330 -4.46 -9.82 -13.10
C HIS A 330 -3.83 -11.14 -13.57
N GLU A 331 -2.75 -11.54 -12.92
CA GLU A 331 -2.02 -12.76 -13.28
C GLU A 331 -2.18 -13.84 -12.22
N ARG A 332 -2.05 -13.47 -10.94
CA ARG A 332 -2.17 -14.39 -9.80
C ARG A 332 -2.74 -13.67 -8.59
N ILE A 333 -3.43 -14.40 -7.72
CA ILE A 333 -4.04 -13.86 -6.50
C ILE A 333 -3.07 -14.02 -5.33
N ILE A 334 -2.72 -12.91 -4.68
CA ILE A 334 -1.89 -12.89 -3.46
C ILE A 334 -2.77 -13.14 -2.23
N TRP A 335 -3.92 -12.47 -2.16
CA TRP A 335 -4.93 -12.64 -1.11
C TRP A 335 -6.32 -12.38 -1.65
N ASN A 336 -7.33 -12.95 -0.99
CA ASN A 336 -8.73 -12.78 -1.36
C ASN A 336 -9.59 -12.85 -0.09
N THR A 337 -9.93 -11.68 0.48
CA THR A 337 -10.53 -11.60 1.83
C THR A 337 -11.85 -10.84 1.81
N PRO A 338 -12.90 -11.33 2.50
CA PRO A 338 -14.20 -10.69 2.46
C PRO A 338 -14.21 -9.41 3.29
N THR A 339 -14.93 -8.39 2.83
CA THR A 339 -15.16 -7.13 3.56
C THR A 339 -16.62 -6.93 3.95
N SER A 340 -17.52 -7.80 3.47
CA SER A 340 -18.92 -7.86 3.89
C SER A 340 -19.40 -9.31 4.03
N ARG A 341 -20.67 -9.48 4.37
CA ARG A 341 -21.29 -10.80 4.48
C ARG A 341 -21.42 -11.43 3.08
N PRO A 342 -21.36 -12.78 2.98
CA PRO A 342 -21.54 -13.45 1.71
C PRO A 342 -22.95 -13.18 1.14
N GLY A 343 -23.06 -13.13 -0.18
CA GLY A 343 -24.29 -12.84 -0.89
C GLY A 343 -24.03 -12.26 -2.29
N PRO A 344 -25.09 -11.91 -3.05
CA PRO A 344 -24.96 -11.32 -4.39
C PRO A 344 -24.18 -10.00 -4.42
N ASP A 345 -24.26 -9.24 -3.32
CA ASP A 345 -23.58 -7.95 -3.15
C ASP A 345 -22.31 -8.07 -2.29
N ALA A 346 -21.76 -9.29 -2.16
CA ALA A 346 -20.56 -9.51 -1.37
C ALA A 346 -19.38 -8.71 -1.94
N THR A 347 -18.77 -7.93 -1.07
CA THR A 347 -17.58 -7.13 -1.33
C THR A 347 -16.36 -7.79 -0.70
N GLY A 348 -15.18 -7.49 -1.23
CA GLY A 348 -13.95 -7.94 -0.62
C GLY A 348 -12.71 -7.15 -1.01
N ASN A 349 -11.59 -7.64 -0.51
CA ASN A 349 -10.26 -7.09 -0.72
C ASN A 349 -9.39 -8.20 -1.34
N THR A 350 -9.00 -7.99 -2.59
CA THR A 350 -8.21 -8.93 -3.39
C THR A 350 -6.90 -8.29 -3.80
N GLY A 351 -5.80 -8.98 -3.56
CA GLY A 351 -4.46 -8.60 -3.99
C GLY A 351 -4.02 -9.43 -5.16
N PHE A 352 -3.31 -8.81 -6.10
CA PHE A 352 -2.87 -9.44 -7.33
C PHE A 352 -1.39 -9.24 -7.58
N VAL A 353 -0.74 -10.27 -8.12
CA VAL A 353 0.39 -10.06 -9.03
C VAL A 353 -0.19 -9.62 -10.35
N GLU A 354 0.27 -8.48 -10.85
CA GLU A 354 -0.22 -7.89 -12.09
C GLU A 354 0.88 -7.87 -13.15
N ARG A 355 0.48 -8.19 -14.38
CA ARG A 355 1.31 -8.04 -15.58
C ARG A 355 0.89 -6.80 -16.32
N LEU A 356 1.86 -5.99 -16.71
CA LEU A 356 1.61 -4.70 -17.33
C LEU A 356 2.27 -4.63 -18.71
N TYR A 357 1.58 -3.99 -19.64
CA TYR A 357 2.11 -3.69 -20.97
C TYR A 357 1.77 -2.26 -21.37
N GLY A 358 2.73 -1.54 -21.95
CA GLY A 358 2.44 -0.23 -22.51
C GLY A 358 3.61 0.74 -22.45
N GLY A 359 3.29 2.02 -22.47
CA GLY A 359 4.23 3.13 -22.59
C GLY A 359 3.57 4.34 -23.23
N THR A 360 4.37 5.25 -23.77
CA THR A 360 3.85 6.33 -24.63
C THR A 360 3.70 5.86 -26.08
N ILE A 361 3.23 6.75 -26.97
CA ILE A 361 3.05 6.45 -28.39
C ILE A 361 4.35 5.90 -29.01
N GLY A 362 4.25 4.72 -29.62
CA GLY A 362 5.38 4.04 -30.26
C GLY A 362 6.22 3.17 -29.32
N GLU A 363 5.93 3.18 -28.02
CA GLU A 363 6.57 2.31 -27.03
C GLU A 363 5.64 1.15 -26.64
N SER A 364 6.23 0.00 -26.30
CA SER A 364 5.52 -1.14 -25.73
C SER A 364 6.48 -1.93 -24.87
N TYR A 365 6.50 -1.63 -23.58
CA TYR A 365 7.28 -2.34 -22.58
C TYR A 365 6.42 -3.34 -21.83
N GLU A 366 7.05 -4.38 -21.30
CA GLU A 366 6.44 -5.31 -20.36
C GLU A 366 6.95 -5.04 -18.94
N GLY A 367 6.08 -5.26 -17.97
CA GLY A 367 6.35 -5.06 -16.56
C GLY A 367 5.56 -5.96 -15.64
N VAL A 368 5.86 -5.81 -14.35
CA VAL A 368 5.20 -6.52 -13.26
C VAL A 368 4.92 -5.54 -12.12
N GLY A 369 3.86 -5.79 -11.36
CA GLY A 369 3.51 -5.02 -10.20
C GLY A 369 2.64 -5.78 -9.19
N THR A 370 2.43 -5.13 -8.07
CA THR A 370 1.48 -5.51 -7.03
C THR A 370 0.24 -4.63 -7.15
N GLY A 371 -0.91 -5.28 -7.33
CA GLY A 371 -2.22 -4.65 -7.36
C GLY A 371 -3.02 -4.98 -6.10
N GLY A 372 -3.89 -4.07 -5.67
CA GLY A 372 -4.82 -4.31 -4.57
C GLY A 372 -6.16 -3.64 -4.86
N GLN A 373 -7.22 -4.42 -4.92
CA GLN A 373 -8.58 -3.95 -5.13
C GLN A 373 -9.38 -4.22 -3.87
N CYS A 374 -9.90 -3.16 -3.25
CA CYS A 374 -10.78 -3.25 -2.10
C CYS A 374 -12.14 -2.69 -2.47
N GLU A 375 -13.19 -3.41 -2.10
CA GLU A 375 -14.58 -3.04 -2.25
C GLU A 375 -15.20 -3.00 -0.86
N LEU A 376 -16.01 -2.00 -0.56
CA LEU A 376 -16.79 -1.89 0.66
C LEU A 376 -18.26 -1.65 0.30
N SER A 377 -19.13 -2.10 1.20
CA SER A 377 -20.61 -2.02 1.11
C SER A 377 -21.14 -0.62 1.33
#